data_AF-A0A7Y1YEU4-F1
#
_entry.id   AF-A0A7Y1YEU4-F1
#
_cell.length_a   1.000
_cell.length_b   1.000
_cell.length_c   1.000
_cell.angle_alpha   90.00
_cell.angle_beta   90.00
_cell.angle_gamma   90.00
#
_symmetry.space_group_name_H-M   'P 1'
#
loop_
_entity.id
_entity.type
_entity.pdbx_description
1 polymer ?
#
loop_
_entity_poly.entity_id
_entity_poly.type
_entity_poly.pdbx_seq_one_letter_code
_entity_poly.pdbx_strand_id
1 'polypeptide(L)'
;MAKILIDKEAMGADSIADVLAITLQQNSMSKGMILRNDQMKLATVSKFTVILLIMLINQHMISQNIPAMLRDSIKALAEQENLINDSRRAELADLASQIVALKVDKESAKVTFVCTHNSRRSQLTEIWLRTANQYHQIKDIDTYSGGTEATAFNHRMVAALRRFGFSLQVAKQSVNTIYLDTHAQKKMFSKKYDAPSNPKQDSIAVMVCAQAEREYPFVPGVRARVFLPS
;
A
#
# COMPACT_ATOMS: atom_id res chain seq x y z
N MET A 1 38.12 -59.41 4.05
CA MET A 1 39.14 -59.40 2.99
C MET A 1 38.56 -59.57 1.59
N ALA A 2 37.61 -60.48 1.36
CA ALA A 2 37.04 -60.71 0.02
C ALA A 2 36.39 -59.47 -0.64
N LYS A 3 35.67 -58.62 0.12
CA LYS A 3 35.04 -57.40 -0.42
C LYS A 3 36.04 -56.31 -0.84
N ILE A 4 37.21 -56.26 -0.21
CA ILE A 4 38.25 -55.24 -0.46
C ILE A 4 39.07 -55.59 -1.72
N LEU A 5 39.25 -56.88 -2.00
CA LEU A 5 39.93 -57.35 -3.22
C LEU A 5 39.08 -57.10 -4.48
N ILE A 6 37.75 -57.21 -4.39
CA ILE A 6 36.82 -56.94 -5.49
C ILE A 6 36.82 -55.44 -5.87
N ASP A 7 36.92 -54.54 -4.89
CA ASP A 7 37.00 -53.10 -5.15
C ASP A 7 38.38 -52.67 -5.74
N LYS A 8 39.43 -53.48 -5.57
CA LYS A 8 40.79 -53.17 -6.04
C LYS A 8 40.91 -53.15 -7.57
N GLU A 9 40.33 -54.13 -8.26
CA GLU A 9 40.34 -54.21 -9.73
C GLU A 9 39.41 -53.17 -10.38
N ALA A 10 38.27 -52.87 -9.75
CA ALA A 10 37.29 -51.91 -10.28
C ALA A 10 37.76 -50.44 -10.17
N MET A 11 38.67 -50.14 -9.25
CA MET A 11 39.14 -48.77 -8.96
C MET A 11 40.57 -48.47 -9.48
N GLY A 12 41.23 -49.42 -10.14
CA GLY A 12 42.55 -49.23 -10.76
C GLY A 12 43.69 -48.96 -9.77
N ALA A 13 43.68 -49.61 -8.60
CA ALA A 13 44.58 -49.33 -7.48
C ALA A 13 45.58 -50.48 -7.24
N ASP A 14 46.89 -50.20 -7.25
CA ASP A 14 47.94 -51.24 -7.24
C ASP A 14 48.19 -51.88 -5.86
N SER A 15 47.81 -51.19 -4.76
CA SER A 15 47.92 -51.70 -3.40
C SER A 15 46.64 -51.54 -2.57
N ILE A 16 46.52 -52.28 -1.47
CA ILE A 16 45.41 -52.13 -0.52
C ILE A 16 45.43 -50.73 0.12
N ALA A 17 46.61 -50.12 0.26
CA ALA A 17 46.76 -48.76 0.76
C ALA A 17 46.15 -47.74 -0.21
N ASP A 18 46.27 -47.96 -1.53
CA ASP A 18 45.69 -47.07 -2.55
C ASP A 18 44.16 -47.14 -2.56
N VAL A 19 43.59 -48.35 -2.44
CA VAL A 19 42.13 -48.51 -2.30
C VAL A 19 41.62 -47.76 -1.07
N LEU A 20 42.32 -47.88 0.07
CA LEU A 20 41.94 -47.18 1.30
C LEU A 20 42.05 -45.66 1.15
N ALA A 21 43.09 -45.16 0.49
CA ALA A 21 43.29 -43.73 0.21
C ALA A 21 42.18 -43.17 -0.69
N ILE A 22 41.81 -43.89 -1.76
CA ILE A 22 40.74 -43.47 -2.67
C ILE A 22 39.38 -43.48 -1.97
N THR A 23 39.07 -44.51 -1.18
CA THR A 23 37.81 -44.55 -0.41
C THR A 23 37.74 -43.42 0.63
N LEU A 24 38.84 -43.12 1.32
CA LEU A 24 38.90 -41.98 2.25
C LEU A 24 38.73 -40.65 1.52
N GLN A 25 39.32 -40.49 0.34
CA GLN A 25 39.16 -39.30 -0.50
C GLN A 25 37.73 -39.14 -1.02
N GLN A 26 37.09 -40.22 -1.51
CA GLN A 26 35.70 -40.20 -1.96
C GLN A 26 34.72 -39.89 -0.80
N ASN A 27 34.95 -40.48 0.38
CA ASN A 27 34.17 -40.18 1.58
C ASN A 27 34.37 -38.72 2.04
N SER A 28 35.58 -38.18 1.94
CA SER A 28 35.88 -36.78 2.23
C SER A 28 35.16 -35.84 1.26
N MET A 29 35.20 -36.13 -0.04
CA MET A 29 34.48 -35.35 -1.07
C MET A 29 32.96 -35.41 -0.89
N SER A 30 32.39 -36.58 -0.61
CA SER A 30 30.96 -36.76 -0.36
C SER A 30 30.49 -35.97 0.87
N LYS A 31 31.23 -36.05 1.99
CA LYS A 31 30.96 -35.23 3.19
C LYS A 31 31.05 -33.74 2.89
N GLY A 32 32.05 -33.31 2.12
CA GLY A 32 32.21 -31.91 1.71
C GLY A 32 31.03 -31.42 0.86
N MET A 33 30.47 -32.26 -0.01
CA MET A 33 29.31 -31.92 -0.84
C MET A 33 28.01 -31.83 -0.01
N ILE A 34 27.80 -32.74 0.94
CA ILE A 34 26.67 -32.70 1.89
C ILE A 34 26.75 -31.44 2.76
N LEU A 35 27.91 -31.17 3.35
CA LEU A 35 28.16 -29.96 4.13
C LEU A 35 27.90 -28.69 3.33
N ARG A 36 28.33 -28.61 2.06
CA ARG A 36 28.05 -27.46 1.19
C ARG A 36 26.56 -27.30 0.90
N ASN A 37 25.83 -28.39 0.64
CA ASN A 37 24.39 -28.34 0.42
C ASN A 37 23.62 -27.92 1.67
N ASP A 38 24.02 -28.41 2.85
CA ASP A 38 23.39 -28.02 4.12
C ASP A 38 23.68 -26.55 4.46
N GLN A 39 24.90 -26.07 4.24
CA GLN A 39 25.24 -24.64 4.38
C GLN A 39 24.46 -23.78 3.38
N MET A 40 24.27 -24.23 2.14
CA MET A 40 23.49 -23.52 1.13
C MET A 40 22.00 -23.46 1.49
N LYS A 41 21.43 -24.56 2.00
CA LYS A 41 20.05 -24.60 2.52
C LYS A 41 19.89 -23.70 3.74
N LEU A 42 20.82 -23.76 4.70
CA LEU A 42 20.81 -22.92 5.90
C LEU A 42 20.91 -21.43 5.55
N ALA A 43 21.79 -21.05 4.63
CA ALA A 43 21.90 -19.68 4.13
C ALA A 43 20.64 -19.21 3.39
N THR A 44 20.00 -20.10 2.62
CA THR A 44 18.75 -19.77 1.91
C THR A 44 17.59 -19.60 2.88
N VAL A 45 17.39 -20.54 3.80
CA VAL A 45 16.37 -20.45 4.86
C VAL A 45 16.59 -19.21 5.72
N SER A 46 17.84 -18.94 6.13
CA SER A 46 18.19 -17.73 6.90
C SER A 46 17.83 -16.44 6.16
N LYS A 47 18.12 -16.34 4.86
CA LYS A 47 17.71 -15.18 4.04
C LYS A 47 16.20 -15.01 3.97
N PHE A 48 15.43 -16.09 3.79
CA PHE A 48 13.97 -16.03 3.80
C PHE A 48 13.43 -15.58 5.15
N THR A 49 13.96 -16.09 6.27
CA THR A 49 13.54 -15.70 7.62
C THR A 49 13.85 -14.23 7.89
N VAL A 50 15.01 -13.72 7.45
CA VAL A 50 15.37 -12.31 7.58
C VAL A 50 14.46 -11.43 6.72
N ILE A 51 14.15 -11.81 5.48
CA ILE A 51 13.20 -11.08 4.61
C ILE A 51 11.81 -11.07 5.22
N LEU A 52 11.32 -12.20 5.73
CA LEU A 52 10.02 -12.31 6.39
C LEU A 52 9.98 -11.45 7.66
N LEU A 53 11.04 -11.47 8.46
CA LEU A 53 11.18 -10.62 9.64
C LEU A 53 11.19 -9.14 9.27
N ILE A 54 11.91 -8.75 8.22
CA ILE A 54 11.91 -7.38 7.69
C ILE A 54 10.51 -7.00 7.18
N MET A 55 9.80 -7.91 6.50
CA MET A 55 8.42 -7.67 6.08
C MET A 55 7.49 -7.49 7.28
N LEU A 56 7.57 -8.34 8.30
CA LEU A 56 6.77 -8.25 9.53
C LEU A 56 7.09 -6.97 10.33
N ILE A 57 8.37 -6.60 10.43
CA ILE A 57 8.81 -5.34 11.04
C ILE A 57 8.26 -4.17 10.22
N ASN A 58 8.34 -4.18 8.89
CA ASN A 58 7.80 -3.12 8.05
C ASN A 58 6.27 -3.01 8.18
N GLN A 59 5.54 -4.13 8.20
CA GLN A 59 4.10 -4.16 8.45
C GLN A 59 3.76 -3.58 9.84
N HIS A 60 4.54 -3.92 10.86
CA HIS A 60 4.38 -3.39 12.21
C HIS A 60 4.67 -1.89 12.26
N MET A 61 5.78 -1.42 11.69
CA MET A 61 6.18 0.00 11.68
C MET A 61 5.18 0.88 10.90
N ILE A 62 4.63 0.40 9.78
CA ILE A 62 3.61 1.15 9.01
C ILE A 62 2.28 1.20 9.78
N SER A 63 1.90 0.11 10.46
CA SER A 63 0.75 0.11 11.37
C SER A 63 0.88 1.14 12.49
N GLN A 64 2.11 1.43 12.96
CA GLN A 64 2.36 2.48 13.95
C GLN A 64 2.18 3.92 13.43
N ASN A 65 2.13 4.15 12.10
CA ASN A 65 1.88 5.49 11.55
C ASN A 65 0.39 5.91 11.59
N ILE A 66 -0.53 5.01 12.00
CA ILE A 66 -1.93 5.33 12.25
C ILE A 66 -2.18 5.33 13.77
N PRO A 67 -2.75 6.40 14.34
CA PRO A 67 -3.10 6.43 15.77
C PRO A 67 -3.99 5.26 16.19
N ALA A 68 -3.79 4.74 17.40
CA ALA A 68 -4.57 3.62 17.93
C ALA A 68 -6.09 3.85 17.82
N MET A 69 -6.56 5.03 18.23
CA MET A 69 -7.98 5.42 18.13
C MET A 69 -8.53 5.31 16.69
N LEU A 70 -7.73 5.68 15.69
CA LEU A 70 -8.14 5.62 14.30
C LEU A 70 -8.13 4.18 13.79
N ARG A 71 -7.16 3.35 14.20
CA ARG A 71 -7.14 1.91 13.91
C ARG A 71 -8.36 1.19 14.47
N ASP A 72 -8.73 1.48 15.71
CA ASP A 72 -9.89 0.85 16.35
C ASP A 72 -11.20 1.28 15.67
N SER A 73 -11.29 2.56 15.28
CA SER A 73 -12.42 3.06 14.52
C SER A 73 -12.55 2.39 13.14
N ILE A 74 -11.44 2.16 12.44
CA ILE A 74 -11.44 1.46 11.15
C ILE A 74 -11.93 0.01 11.31
N LYS A 75 -11.46 -0.70 12.36
CA LYS A 75 -11.94 -2.06 12.65
C LYS A 75 -13.45 -2.09 12.90
N ALA A 76 -13.95 -1.20 13.76
CA ALA A 76 -15.37 -1.11 14.05
C ALA A 76 -16.21 -0.79 12.80
N LEU A 77 -15.72 0.07 11.90
CA LEU A 77 -16.38 0.36 10.64
C LEU A 77 -16.38 -0.84 9.68
N ALA A 78 -15.29 -1.62 9.64
CA ALA A 78 -15.19 -2.82 8.81
C ALA A 78 -16.18 -3.91 9.24
N GLU A 79 -16.50 -4.01 10.53
CA GLU A 79 -17.52 -4.94 11.04
C GLU A 79 -18.95 -4.58 10.60
N GLN A 80 -19.17 -3.35 10.11
CA GLN A 80 -20.46 -2.84 9.64
C GLN A 80 -20.62 -2.93 8.11
N GLU A 81 -19.80 -3.71 7.42
CA GLU A 81 -19.85 -3.85 5.97
C GLU A 81 -21.22 -4.33 5.46
N ASN A 82 -21.94 -5.11 6.28
CA ASN A 82 -23.29 -5.59 5.99
C ASN A 82 -24.34 -4.47 5.90
N LEU A 83 -24.04 -3.25 6.38
CA LEU A 83 -24.90 -2.08 6.22
C LEU A 83 -24.81 -1.45 4.82
N ILE A 84 -23.82 -1.85 4.01
CA ILE A 84 -23.65 -1.37 2.65
C ILE A 84 -24.51 -2.25 1.72
N ASN A 85 -25.58 -1.66 1.18
CA ASN A 85 -26.46 -2.33 0.22
C ASN A 85 -25.74 -2.68 -1.10
N ASP A 86 -26.32 -3.60 -1.86
CA ASP A 86 -25.70 -4.13 -3.08
C ASP A 86 -25.48 -3.08 -4.17
N SER A 87 -26.42 -2.14 -4.32
CA SER A 87 -26.27 -1.02 -5.26
C SER A 87 -25.04 -0.19 -4.94
N ARG A 88 -24.84 0.14 -3.65
CA ARG A 88 -23.68 0.91 -3.21
C ARG A 88 -22.39 0.10 -3.32
N ARG A 89 -22.45 -1.20 -3.04
CA ARG A 89 -21.31 -2.10 -3.22
C ARG A 89 -20.84 -2.15 -4.68
N ALA A 90 -21.78 -2.18 -5.62
CA ALA A 90 -21.47 -2.15 -7.05
C ALA A 90 -20.79 -0.84 -7.47
N GLU A 91 -21.29 0.33 -7.01
CA GLU A 91 -20.65 1.63 -7.28
C GLU A 91 -19.21 1.70 -6.73
N LEU A 92 -18.99 1.19 -5.51
CA LEU A 92 -17.67 1.15 -4.88
C LEU A 92 -16.72 0.18 -5.59
N ALA A 93 -17.23 -0.97 -6.04
CA ALA A 93 -16.47 -1.95 -6.80
C ALA A 93 -16.04 -1.39 -8.18
N ASP A 94 -16.92 -0.67 -8.86
CA ASP A 94 -16.59 0.03 -10.11
C ASP A 94 -15.45 1.04 -9.90
N LEU A 95 -15.57 1.92 -8.89
CA LEU A 95 -14.49 2.87 -8.56
C LEU A 95 -13.17 2.14 -8.24
N ALA A 96 -13.22 1.07 -7.44
CA ALA A 96 -12.04 0.28 -7.12
C ALA A 96 -11.38 -0.32 -8.37
N SER A 97 -12.19 -0.84 -9.30
CA SER A 97 -11.70 -1.41 -10.56
C SER A 97 -10.97 -0.37 -11.42
N GLN A 98 -11.50 0.86 -11.49
CA GLN A 98 -10.89 1.95 -12.25
C GLN A 98 -9.57 2.41 -11.61
N ILE A 99 -9.52 2.50 -10.28
CA ILE A 99 -8.29 2.81 -9.54
C ILE A 99 -7.21 1.75 -9.80
N VAL A 100 -7.58 0.46 -9.75
CA VAL A 100 -6.66 -0.65 -10.03
C VAL A 100 -6.18 -0.61 -11.47
N ALA A 101 -7.07 -0.40 -12.44
CA ALA A 101 -6.72 -0.32 -13.85
C ALA A 101 -5.72 0.82 -14.11
N LEU A 102 -5.96 2.02 -13.55
CA LEU A 102 -5.05 3.14 -13.69
C LEU A 102 -3.69 2.86 -13.02
N LYS A 103 -3.70 2.26 -11.82
CA LYS A 103 -2.47 1.88 -11.13
C LYS A 103 -1.63 0.89 -11.95
N VAL A 104 -2.25 -0.09 -12.59
CA VAL A 104 -1.55 -1.06 -13.45
C VAL A 104 -0.95 -0.37 -14.67
N ASP A 105 -1.67 0.58 -15.28
CA ASP A 105 -1.22 1.31 -16.48
C ASP A 105 -0.13 2.36 -16.18
N LYS A 106 -0.13 2.97 -15.00
CA LYS A 106 0.72 4.14 -14.67
C LYS A 106 1.65 3.95 -13.49
N GLU A 107 1.74 2.72 -12.98
CA GLU A 107 2.45 2.32 -11.75
C GLU A 107 1.95 3.03 -10.47
N SER A 108 0.98 3.93 -10.60
CA SER A 108 0.35 4.71 -9.54
C SER A 108 -1.03 5.18 -9.98
N ALA A 109 -1.95 5.38 -9.04
CA ALA A 109 -3.26 5.97 -9.29
C ALA A 109 -3.42 7.29 -8.54
N LYS A 110 -3.92 8.32 -9.22
CA LYS A 110 -4.20 9.64 -8.62
C LYS A 110 -5.70 9.86 -8.63
N VAL A 111 -6.30 10.06 -7.45
CA VAL A 111 -7.76 10.17 -7.30
C VAL A 111 -8.12 11.53 -6.70
N THR A 112 -8.86 12.35 -7.44
CA THR A 112 -9.33 13.67 -6.95
C THR A 112 -10.81 13.62 -6.62
N PHE A 113 -11.15 13.78 -5.35
CA PHE A 113 -12.55 13.90 -4.90
C PHE A 113 -13.06 15.33 -5.09
N VAL A 114 -14.23 15.49 -5.69
CA VAL A 114 -14.78 16.79 -6.05
C VAL A 114 -16.16 16.99 -5.41
N CYS A 115 -16.34 18.11 -4.72
CA CYS A 115 -17.67 18.58 -4.29
C CYS A 115 -17.88 20.03 -4.73
N THR A 116 -18.94 20.73 -4.30
CA THR A 116 -19.11 22.13 -4.73
C THR A 116 -17.97 23.03 -4.21
N HIS A 117 -17.81 23.13 -2.89
CA HIS A 117 -16.94 24.17 -2.29
C HIS A 117 -15.59 23.67 -1.74
N ASN A 118 -15.28 22.38 -1.91
CA ASN A 118 -14.15 21.69 -1.27
C ASN A 118 -14.02 21.89 0.25
N SER A 119 -15.14 22.18 0.93
CA SER A 119 -15.13 22.56 2.34
C SER A 119 -15.38 21.39 3.30
N ARG A 120 -15.99 20.29 2.81
CA ARG A 120 -16.46 19.17 3.65
C ARG A 120 -16.31 17.80 2.96
N ARG A 121 -17.28 17.39 2.13
CA ARG A 121 -17.40 16.03 1.59
C ARG A 121 -16.12 15.54 0.89
N SER A 122 -15.58 16.30 -0.05
CA SER A 122 -14.36 15.86 -0.76
C SER A 122 -13.11 15.83 0.13
N GLN A 123 -13.00 16.72 1.13
CA GLN A 123 -11.91 16.68 2.11
C GLN A 123 -12.01 15.43 3.00
N LEU A 124 -13.23 15.10 3.43
CA LEU A 124 -13.54 13.91 4.21
C LEU A 124 -13.18 12.64 3.42
N THR A 125 -13.58 12.55 2.16
CA THR A 125 -13.26 11.38 1.33
C THR A 125 -11.76 11.27 1.04
N GLU A 126 -11.07 12.38 0.78
CA GLU A 126 -9.61 12.39 0.54
C GLU A 126 -8.83 11.83 1.74
N ILE A 127 -9.16 12.25 2.96
CA ILE A 127 -8.47 11.79 4.17
C ILE A 127 -8.81 10.33 4.46
N TRP A 128 -10.07 9.91 4.29
CA TRP A 128 -10.47 8.53 4.56
C TRP A 128 -9.89 7.52 3.60
N LEU A 129 -9.88 7.77 2.28
CA LEU A 129 -9.26 6.84 1.34
C LEU A 129 -7.76 6.73 1.60
N ARG A 130 -7.09 7.85 1.89
CA ARG A 130 -5.65 7.85 2.24
C ARG A 130 -5.37 7.04 3.49
N THR A 131 -6.18 7.21 4.53
CA THR A 131 -6.06 6.45 5.77
C THR A 131 -6.36 4.97 5.55
N ALA A 132 -7.37 4.62 4.76
CA ALA A 132 -7.65 3.24 4.41
C ALA A 132 -6.48 2.60 3.65
N ASN A 133 -5.91 3.31 2.66
CA ASN A 133 -4.72 2.85 1.94
C ASN A 133 -3.54 2.62 2.89
N GLN A 134 -3.30 3.54 3.82
CA GLN A 134 -2.25 3.38 4.82
C GLN A 134 -2.52 2.18 5.76
N TYR A 135 -3.78 1.98 6.17
CA TYR A 135 -4.18 0.91 7.08
C TYR A 135 -4.04 -0.47 6.43
N HIS A 136 -4.53 -0.61 5.20
CA HIS A 136 -4.46 -1.83 4.40
C HIS A 136 -3.13 -2.00 3.65
N GLN A 137 -2.18 -1.07 3.84
CA GLN A 137 -0.86 -1.07 3.19
C GLN A 137 -0.92 -1.09 1.66
N ILE A 138 -1.97 -0.47 1.10
CA ILE A 138 -2.14 -0.29 -0.33
C ILE A 138 -1.29 0.90 -0.76
N LYS A 139 -0.21 0.62 -1.49
CA LYS A 139 0.73 1.63 -1.98
C LYS A 139 0.29 2.21 -3.32
N ASP A 140 0.96 3.29 -3.73
CA ASP A 140 0.86 3.89 -5.07
C ASP A 140 -0.54 4.39 -5.44
N ILE A 141 -1.29 4.86 -4.43
CA ILE A 141 -2.57 5.54 -4.63
C ILE A 141 -2.52 6.88 -3.90
N ASP A 142 -2.42 7.96 -4.68
CA ASP A 142 -2.43 9.33 -4.20
C ASP A 142 -3.85 9.90 -4.22
N THR A 143 -4.31 10.42 -3.09
CA THR A 143 -5.62 11.06 -3.00
C THR A 143 -5.49 12.57 -3.10
N TYR A 144 -6.52 13.25 -3.59
CA TYR A 144 -6.60 14.71 -3.66
C TYR A 144 -8.06 15.10 -3.44
N SER A 145 -8.29 16.39 -3.18
CA SER A 145 -9.62 16.93 -3.19
C SER A 145 -9.69 18.24 -3.96
N GLY A 146 -10.90 18.60 -4.38
CA GLY A 146 -11.18 19.88 -4.97
C GLY A 146 -12.66 20.20 -4.90
N GLY A 147 -12.99 21.36 -5.45
CA GLY A 147 -14.36 21.76 -5.68
C GLY A 147 -14.53 22.44 -7.02
N THR A 148 -15.77 22.50 -7.50
CA THR A 148 -16.13 23.36 -8.64
C THR A 148 -15.84 24.82 -8.30
N GLU A 149 -15.94 25.16 -7.01
CA GLU A 149 -15.49 26.38 -6.39
C GLU A 149 -14.60 26.10 -5.16
N ALA A 150 -13.79 27.09 -4.78
CA ALA A 150 -13.01 27.04 -3.55
C ALA A 150 -13.56 28.03 -2.53
N THR A 151 -13.81 27.56 -1.32
CA THR A 151 -14.13 28.40 -0.16
C THR A 151 -13.06 28.19 0.93
N ALA A 152 -13.46 28.03 2.19
CA ALA A 152 -12.59 27.62 3.28
C ALA A 152 -12.80 26.15 3.62
N PHE A 153 -11.74 25.45 4.02
CA PHE A 153 -11.91 24.14 4.66
C PHE A 153 -12.70 24.34 5.97
N ASN A 154 -13.90 23.77 6.03
CA ASN A 154 -14.87 24.09 7.07
C ASN A 154 -14.34 23.69 8.45
N HIS A 155 -14.22 24.64 9.37
CA HIS A 155 -13.71 24.40 10.73
C HIS A 155 -14.49 23.33 11.51
N ARG A 156 -15.79 23.15 11.24
CA ARG A 156 -16.60 22.09 11.88
C ARG A 156 -16.22 20.70 11.37
N MET A 157 -15.85 20.59 10.08
CA MET A 157 -15.31 19.35 9.53
C MET A 157 -13.93 19.04 10.14
N VAL A 158 -13.06 20.04 10.25
CA VAL A 158 -11.76 19.89 10.92
C VAL A 158 -11.95 19.45 12.38
N ALA A 159 -12.88 20.07 13.11
CA ALA A 159 -13.21 19.68 14.47
C ALA A 159 -13.75 18.24 14.56
N ALA A 160 -14.58 17.81 13.60
CA ALA A 160 -15.08 16.44 13.54
C ALA A 160 -13.96 15.43 13.28
N LEU A 161 -13.06 15.71 12.33
CA LEU A 161 -11.90 14.87 12.05
C LEU A 161 -10.98 14.76 13.27
N ARG A 162 -10.72 15.87 13.97
CA ARG A 162 -9.93 15.83 15.22
C ARG A 162 -10.59 14.96 16.31
N ARG A 163 -11.91 15.08 16.50
CA ARG A 163 -12.65 14.21 17.43
C ARG A 163 -12.58 12.73 17.04
N PHE A 164 -12.44 12.45 15.75
CA PHE A 164 -12.28 11.09 15.22
C PHE A 164 -10.84 10.55 15.33
N GLY A 165 -9.88 11.37 15.80
CA GLY A 165 -8.49 10.95 16.00
C GLY A 165 -7.51 11.39 14.91
N PHE A 166 -7.94 12.20 13.93
CA PHE A 166 -7.02 12.80 12.96
C PHE A 166 -6.23 13.96 13.57
N SER A 167 -4.91 14.02 13.30
CA SER A 167 -4.06 15.13 13.76
C SER A 167 -3.92 16.19 12.68
N LEU A 168 -4.84 17.16 12.70
CA LEU A 168 -4.81 18.32 11.80
C LEU A 168 -4.29 19.55 12.55
N GLN A 169 -3.04 19.96 12.30
CA GLN A 169 -2.46 21.17 12.88
C GLN A 169 -2.58 22.37 11.93
N VAL A 170 -2.68 23.59 12.45
CA VAL A 170 -2.70 24.79 11.60
C VAL A 170 -1.29 25.00 11.06
N ALA A 171 -1.12 24.89 9.74
CA ALA A 171 0.15 25.18 9.06
C ALA A 171 0.21 26.63 8.58
N LYS A 172 -0.93 27.20 8.18
CA LYS A 172 -1.06 28.61 7.83
C LYS A 172 -2.46 29.11 8.14
N GLN A 173 -2.57 30.06 9.05
CA GLN A 173 -3.83 30.70 9.40
C GLN A 173 -4.25 31.70 8.29
N SER A 174 -5.48 31.56 7.79
CA SER A 174 -6.12 32.53 6.88
C SER A 174 -7.63 32.26 6.81
N VAL A 175 -8.39 33.02 6.00
CA VAL A 175 -9.80 32.70 5.70
C VAL A 175 -9.94 31.27 5.18
N ASN A 176 -9.04 30.82 4.30
CA ASN A 176 -8.89 29.44 3.88
C ASN A 176 -7.68 28.81 4.58
N THR A 177 -7.84 28.50 5.87
CA THR A 177 -6.77 27.95 6.70
C THR A 177 -6.22 26.66 6.08
N ILE A 178 -4.89 26.58 6.02
CA ILE A 178 -4.17 25.37 5.60
C ILE A 178 -3.86 24.55 6.84
N TYR A 179 -4.36 23.32 6.86
CA TYR A 179 -4.08 22.35 7.90
C TYR A 179 -3.01 21.35 7.43
N LEU A 180 -2.14 20.92 8.32
CA LEU A 180 -1.23 19.80 8.10
C LEU A 180 -1.78 18.59 8.83
N ASP A 181 -2.07 17.52 8.08
CA ASP A 181 -2.21 16.18 8.63
C ASP A 181 -0.82 15.66 8.99
N THR A 182 -0.51 15.62 10.28
CA THR A 182 0.84 15.27 10.75
C THR A 182 1.15 13.78 10.65
N HIS A 183 0.14 12.91 10.53
CA HIS A 183 0.40 11.47 10.36
C HIS A 183 0.83 11.16 8.93
N ALA A 184 0.22 11.85 7.96
CA ALA A 184 0.48 11.63 6.54
C ALA A 184 1.35 12.73 5.91
N GLN A 185 1.82 13.70 6.70
CA GLN A 185 2.60 14.86 6.25
C GLN A 185 1.97 15.60 5.06
N LYS A 186 0.63 15.77 5.09
CA LYS A 186 -0.15 16.30 3.97
C LYS A 186 -0.87 17.59 4.30
N LYS A 187 -0.72 18.60 3.43
CA LYS A 187 -1.48 19.86 3.53
C LYS A 187 -2.90 19.66 3.01
N MET A 188 -3.89 20.08 3.80
CA MET A 188 -5.31 20.05 3.50
C MET A 188 -5.90 21.46 3.61
N PHE A 189 -6.56 21.90 2.54
CA PHE A 189 -7.19 23.21 2.42
C PHE A 189 -8.17 23.17 1.25
N SER A 190 -9.13 24.10 1.24
CA SER A 190 -10.10 24.18 0.16
C SER A 190 -9.45 24.75 -1.10
N LYS A 191 -9.69 24.12 -2.25
CA LYS A 191 -9.12 24.48 -3.55
C LYS A 191 -10.04 24.03 -4.68
N LYS A 192 -9.91 24.67 -5.84
CA LYS A 192 -10.62 24.21 -7.05
C LYS A 192 -10.04 22.88 -7.54
N TYR A 193 -10.84 22.10 -8.24
CA TYR A 193 -10.40 20.82 -8.82
C TYR A 193 -9.18 20.97 -9.73
N ASP A 194 -9.03 22.10 -10.41
CA ASP A 194 -7.94 22.44 -11.33
C ASP A 194 -6.78 23.20 -10.65
N ALA A 195 -6.76 23.28 -9.32
CA ALA A 195 -5.66 23.94 -8.61
C ALA A 195 -4.29 23.29 -8.93
N PRO A 196 -3.17 24.04 -8.90
CA PRO A 196 -1.83 23.48 -9.20
C PRO A 196 -1.40 22.30 -8.32
N SER A 197 -1.97 22.19 -7.11
CA SER A 197 -1.69 21.09 -6.18
C SER A 197 -2.49 19.81 -6.45
N ASN A 198 -3.35 19.81 -7.48
CA ASN A 198 -4.08 18.63 -7.95
C ASN A 198 -3.43 18.07 -9.23
N PRO A 199 -3.55 16.76 -9.48
CA PRO A 199 -2.96 16.12 -10.65
C PRO A 199 -3.48 16.74 -11.95
N LYS A 200 -2.59 16.87 -12.93
CA LYS A 200 -2.90 17.42 -14.26
C LYS A 200 -3.11 16.37 -15.34
N GLN A 201 -2.65 15.15 -15.07
CA GLN A 201 -2.70 14.03 -15.99
C GLN A 201 -2.86 12.74 -15.20
N ASP A 202 -3.34 11.70 -15.88
CA ASP A 202 -3.43 10.34 -15.37
C ASP A 202 -4.10 10.28 -13.99
N SER A 203 -5.32 10.84 -13.93
CA SER A 203 -6.10 10.89 -12.70
C SER A 203 -7.55 10.47 -12.89
N ILE A 204 -8.18 10.06 -11.80
CA ILE A 204 -9.61 9.80 -11.71
C ILE A 204 -10.26 10.96 -10.95
N ALA A 205 -11.33 11.51 -11.50
CA ALA A 205 -12.16 12.49 -10.81
C ALA A 205 -13.40 11.80 -10.23
N VAL A 206 -13.63 11.96 -8.93
CA VAL A 206 -14.78 11.36 -8.23
C VAL A 206 -15.66 12.46 -7.67
N MET A 207 -16.86 12.64 -8.23
CA MET A 207 -17.79 13.65 -7.75
C MET A 207 -18.61 13.04 -6.62
N VAL A 208 -18.47 13.62 -5.43
CA VAL A 208 -19.11 13.12 -4.21
C VAL A 208 -20.44 13.81 -3.89
N CYS A 209 -20.94 14.64 -4.82
CA CYS A 209 -22.24 15.27 -4.70
C CYS A 209 -22.83 15.64 -6.07
N ALA A 210 -24.16 15.58 -6.17
CA ALA A 210 -24.86 15.77 -7.45
C ALA A 210 -24.65 17.15 -8.09
N GLN A 211 -24.44 18.20 -7.30
CA GLN A 211 -24.16 19.53 -7.86
C GLN A 211 -22.80 19.56 -8.56
N ALA A 212 -21.75 19.07 -7.89
CA ALA A 212 -20.44 18.95 -8.51
C ALA A 212 -20.48 18.04 -9.75
N GLU A 213 -21.29 16.98 -9.74
CA GLU A 213 -21.49 16.15 -10.93
C GLU A 213 -22.02 16.98 -12.11
N ARG A 214 -23.04 17.81 -11.91
CA ARG A 214 -23.57 18.64 -13.01
C ARG A 214 -22.60 19.72 -13.49
N GLU A 215 -21.81 20.29 -12.57
CA GLU A 215 -20.96 21.45 -12.83
C GLU A 215 -19.53 21.09 -13.26
N TYR A 216 -19.07 19.85 -13.01
CA TYR A 216 -17.71 19.45 -13.35
C TYR A 216 -17.52 19.40 -14.86
N PRO A 217 -16.63 20.21 -15.45
CA PRO A 217 -16.45 20.26 -16.88
C PRO A 217 -15.62 19.08 -17.39
N PHE A 218 -15.45 19.00 -18.70
CA PHE A 218 -14.38 18.17 -19.26
C PHE A 218 -13.02 18.72 -18.83
N VAL A 219 -12.19 17.86 -18.24
CA VAL A 219 -10.83 18.21 -17.78
C VAL A 219 -9.82 17.31 -18.50
N PRO A 220 -8.98 17.87 -19.39
CA PRO A 220 -7.91 17.11 -20.02
C PRO A 220 -7.01 16.41 -18.99
N GLY A 221 -6.63 15.17 -19.26
CA GLY A 221 -5.79 14.37 -18.36
C GLY A 221 -6.53 13.62 -17.25
N VAL A 222 -7.84 13.84 -17.09
CA VAL A 222 -8.70 12.94 -16.31
C VAL A 222 -9.03 11.72 -17.17
N ARG A 223 -8.64 10.54 -16.70
CA ARG A 223 -8.81 9.25 -17.40
C ARG A 223 -10.20 8.67 -17.18
N ALA A 224 -10.77 8.90 -16.00
CA ALA A 224 -12.10 8.45 -15.68
C ALA A 224 -12.81 9.43 -14.76
N ARG A 225 -14.12 9.52 -14.94
CA ARG A 225 -15.03 10.40 -14.22
C ARG A 225 -16.10 9.54 -13.57
N VAL A 226 -16.13 9.51 -12.24
CA VAL A 226 -17.02 8.64 -11.45
C VAL A 226 -17.93 9.50 -10.58
N PHE A 227 -19.23 9.25 -10.65
CA PHE A 227 -20.18 9.83 -9.71
C PHE A 227 -20.41 8.86 -8.56
N LEU A 228 -20.07 9.28 -7.34
CA LEU A 228 -20.24 8.48 -6.13
C LEU A 228 -20.96 9.33 -5.07
N PRO A 229 -22.30 9.43 -5.13
CA PRO A 229 -23.03 10.30 -4.20
C PRO A 229 -22.77 9.87 -2.75
N SER A 230 -22.56 10.88 -1.89
CA SER A 230 -22.49 10.71 -0.44
C SER A 230 -23.88 10.56 0.18
#